data_AF-A0A2M6W089-F1
#
_entry.id   AF-A0A2M6W089-F1
#
_cell.length_a   1.000
_cell.length_b   1.000
_cell.length_c   1.000
_cell.angle_alpha   90.00
_cell.angle_beta   90.00
_cell.angle_gamma   90.00
#
_symmetry.space_group_name_H-M   'P 1'
#
loop_
_entity.id
_entity.type
_entity.pdbx_description
1 polymer ?
#
loop_
_entity_poly.entity_id
_entity_poly.type
_entity_poly.pdbx_seq_one_letter_code
_entity_poly.pdbx_strand_id
1 'polypeptide(L)'
;KVDVVLLFAYLFVVTLGTLWIVFLTGQRSLTIAALIMTALYSPLGLWDADKALLLVFAYVIATLLFLTSSMSIAKSRPVKYVLDSFTAMGVGGFVLMWTFAVVAEELVSFVLVAWMLLFGIGAFAIFSLTKKTAPFYIYGGISVVFLGVATAIEVSGPVLTILFTLESLVLTMLAYVLTKSEKATRGTSILFLVPVLLSFEHLGSSAWNGGIFHVDFFALLFLGGALLAVGKLIVPKEVVVGVAGEITHKSTSTVLMVASSLYGYAILWLALPNIFGDAIAVIVSLIIYTIIGLAFYIQGRIHDEKGKRVYGATLLGFVVLRLLFVDVWQMELAGKIITFFLVGALLMSTAFFGRPKHEQENTVVENNNE
;
A
#
# COMPACT_ATOMS: atom_id res chain seq x y z
N LYS A 1 12.56 23.67 -42.03
CA LYS A 1 11.69 23.53 -40.83
C LYS A 1 10.77 22.37 -41.12
N VAL A 2 10.81 21.32 -40.29
CA VAL A 2 9.81 20.24 -40.42
C VAL A 2 8.50 20.82 -39.92
N ASP A 3 7.44 20.67 -40.71
CA ASP A 3 6.09 20.99 -40.25
C ASP A 3 5.68 19.93 -39.23
N VAL A 4 5.67 20.30 -37.95
CA VAL A 4 5.41 19.40 -36.83
C VAL A 4 3.97 18.92 -36.85
N VAL A 5 3.02 19.76 -37.26
CA VAL A 5 1.62 19.37 -37.39
C VAL A 5 1.47 18.28 -38.45
N LEU A 6 2.16 18.43 -39.59
CA LEU A 6 2.20 17.41 -40.63
C LEU A 6 2.84 16.10 -40.12
N LEU A 7 3.89 16.18 -39.31
CA LEU A 7 4.51 15.01 -38.69
C LEU A 7 3.53 14.27 -37.76
N PHE A 8 2.75 14.98 -36.94
CA PHE A 8 1.75 14.35 -36.06
C PHE A 8 0.58 13.78 -36.84
N ALA A 9 0.12 14.45 -37.90
CA ALA A 9 -0.88 13.90 -38.81
C ALA A 9 -0.37 12.60 -39.47
N TYR A 10 0.90 12.58 -39.89
CA TYR A 10 1.55 11.38 -40.42
C TYR A 10 1.62 10.26 -39.37
N LEU A 11 2.10 10.55 -38.15
CA LEU A 11 2.15 9.58 -37.05
C LEU A 11 0.76 9.04 -36.71
N PHE A 12 -0.26 9.89 -36.73
CA PHE A 12 -1.66 9.50 -36.52
C PHE A 12 -2.13 8.49 -37.57
N VAL A 13 -1.92 8.79 -38.87
CA VAL A 13 -2.30 7.88 -39.97
C VAL A 13 -1.54 6.56 -39.89
N VAL A 14 -0.23 6.60 -39.62
CA VAL A 14 0.60 5.39 -39.46
C VAL A 14 0.13 4.56 -38.27
N THR A 15 -0.20 5.20 -37.14
CA THR A 15 -0.73 4.53 -35.96
C THR A 15 -2.08 3.90 -36.26
N LEU A 16 -2.98 4.62 -36.93
CA LEU A 16 -4.29 4.11 -37.31
C LEU A 16 -4.17 2.87 -38.21
N GLY A 17 -3.30 2.92 -39.23
CA GLY A 17 -3.03 1.78 -40.12
C GLY A 17 -2.44 0.59 -39.36
N THR A 18 -1.52 0.83 -38.43
CA THR A 18 -0.92 -0.22 -37.60
C THR A 18 -1.97 -0.86 -36.67
N LEU A 19 -2.82 -0.05 -36.04
CA LEU A 19 -3.88 -0.53 -35.14
C LEU A 19 -4.98 -1.28 -35.90
N TRP A 20 -5.26 -0.89 -37.14
CA TRP A 20 -6.13 -1.65 -38.03
C TRP A 20 -5.58 -3.06 -38.28
N ILE A 21 -4.29 -3.19 -38.59
CA ILE A 21 -3.62 -4.49 -38.76
C ILE A 21 -3.64 -5.28 -37.46
N VAL A 22 -3.39 -4.65 -36.31
CA VAL A 22 -3.48 -5.31 -34.99
C VAL A 22 -4.89 -5.84 -34.73
N PHE A 23 -5.91 -5.06 -35.07
CA PHE A 23 -7.30 -5.45 -34.84
C PHE A 23 -7.69 -6.69 -35.63
N LEU A 24 -7.15 -6.83 -36.86
CA LEU A 24 -7.38 -7.98 -37.74
C LEU A 24 -6.51 -9.19 -37.37
N THR A 25 -5.22 -8.98 -37.13
CA THR A 25 -4.23 -10.07 -36.94
C THR A 25 -4.04 -10.50 -35.49
N GLY A 26 -4.42 -9.65 -34.52
CA GLY A 26 -4.16 -9.86 -33.09
C GLY A 26 -2.68 -9.74 -32.70
N GLN A 27 -1.79 -9.27 -33.58
CA GLN A 27 -0.36 -9.16 -33.30
C GLN A 27 -0.05 -8.00 -32.35
N ARG A 28 0.09 -8.31 -31.05
CA ARG A 28 0.27 -7.31 -29.99
C ARG A 28 1.56 -6.49 -30.07
N SER A 29 2.62 -7.05 -30.66
CA SER A 29 3.92 -6.38 -30.82
C SER A 29 3.84 -5.10 -31.65
N LEU A 30 2.92 -5.05 -32.62
CA LEU A 30 2.72 -3.89 -33.48
C LEU A 30 2.17 -2.69 -32.70
N THR A 31 1.35 -2.91 -31.66
CA THR A 31 0.85 -1.81 -30.80
C THR A 31 2.00 -1.15 -30.02
N ILE A 32 2.93 -1.96 -29.50
CA ILE A 32 4.13 -1.42 -28.83
C ILE A 32 5.00 -0.67 -29.81
N ALA A 33 5.22 -1.22 -31.01
CA ALA A 33 6.01 -0.54 -32.02
C ALA A 33 5.41 0.83 -32.39
N ALA A 34 4.09 0.90 -32.58
CA ALA A 34 3.38 2.16 -32.82
C ALA A 34 3.53 3.16 -31.66
N LEU A 35 3.41 2.68 -30.42
CA LEU A 35 3.60 3.51 -29.23
C LEU A 35 5.03 4.03 -29.11
N ILE A 36 6.05 3.17 -29.28
CA ILE A 36 7.46 3.57 -29.22
C ILE A 36 7.77 4.59 -30.30
N MET A 37 7.33 4.34 -31.54
CA MET A 37 7.51 5.30 -32.64
C MET A 37 6.86 6.64 -32.31
N THR A 38 5.60 6.65 -31.88
CA THR A 38 4.90 7.89 -31.53
C THR A 38 5.59 8.62 -30.38
N ALA A 39 6.00 7.89 -29.33
CA ALA A 39 6.66 8.45 -28.16
C ALA A 39 8.04 9.03 -28.49
N LEU A 40 8.83 8.41 -29.38
CA LEU A 40 10.15 8.90 -29.77
C LEU A 40 10.09 10.20 -30.58
N TYR A 41 9.09 10.35 -31.45
CA TYR A 41 8.94 11.56 -32.27
C TYR A 41 8.15 12.69 -31.56
N SER A 42 7.42 12.37 -30.48
CA SER A 42 6.59 13.34 -29.77
C SER A 42 7.32 14.52 -29.11
N PRO A 43 8.53 14.36 -28.52
CA PRO A 43 9.26 15.49 -27.93
C PRO A 43 9.50 16.65 -28.92
N LEU A 44 9.65 16.35 -30.21
CA LEU A 44 9.81 17.39 -31.25
C LEU A 44 8.62 18.37 -31.28
N GLY A 45 7.43 17.91 -30.89
CA GLY A 45 6.24 18.76 -30.81
C GLY A 45 6.17 19.67 -29.58
N LEU A 46 6.98 19.43 -28.55
CA LEU A 46 6.94 20.21 -27.32
C LEU A 46 7.55 21.61 -27.48
N TRP A 47 8.32 21.85 -28.54
CA TRP A 47 8.92 23.15 -28.86
C TRP A 47 8.16 23.95 -29.92
N ASP A 48 7.05 23.41 -30.44
CA ASP A 48 6.25 24.09 -31.46
C ASP A 48 5.33 25.17 -30.86
N ALA A 49 4.85 26.10 -31.68
CA ALA A 49 3.85 27.09 -31.29
C ALA A 49 2.46 26.45 -31.12
N ASP A 50 2.14 25.42 -31.92
CA ASP A 50 0.79 24.83 -32.00
C ASP A 50 0.56 23.68 -31.00
N LYS A 51 1.14 23.75 -29.80
CA LYS A 51 1.12 22.66 -28.80
C LYS A 51 -0.29 22.18 -28.43
N ALA A 52 -1.27 23.09 -28.41
CA ALA A 52 -2.66 22.75 -28.11
C ALA A 52 -3.26 21.79 -29.15
N LEU A 53 -2.97 22.00 -30.44
CA LEU A 53 -3.41 21.11 -31.51
C LEU A 53 -2.70 19.75 -31.41
N LEU A 54 -1.39 19.77 -31.14
CA LEU A 54 -0.58 18.56 -30.95
C LEU A 54 -1.04 17.71 -29.75
N LEU A 55 -1.50 18.36 -28.68
CA LEU A 55 -2.10 17.69 -27.52
C LEU A 55 -3.36 16.91 -27.90
N VAL A 56 -4.22 17.48 -28.75
CA VAL A 56 -5.41 16.77 -29.25
C VAL A 56 -5.00 15.52 -30.04
N PHE A 57 -4.00 15.62 -30.92
CA PHE A 57 -3.46 14.44 -31.62
C PHE A 57 -2.92 13.39 -30.65
N ALA A 58 -2.13 13.80 -29.66
CA ALA A 58 -1.58 12.91 -28.65
C ALA A 58 -2.68 12.18 -27.87
N TYR A 59 -3.73 12.89 -27.45
CA TYR A 59 -4.86 12.29 -26.73
C TYR A 59 -5.65 11.32 -27.60
N VAL A 60 -5.94 11.67 -28.85
CA VAL A 60 -6.63 10.75 -29.76
C VAL A 60 -5.79 9.49 -30.01
N ILE A 61 -4.48 9.64 -30.24
CA ILE A 61 -3.56 8.50 -30.41
C ILE A 61 -3.55 7.62 -29.15
N ALA A 62 -3.45 8.22 -27.97
CA ALA A 62 -3.48 7.49 -26.70
C ALA A 62 -4.79 6.71 -26.51
N THR A 63 -5.94 7.33 -26.82
CA THR A 63 -7.24 6.66 -26.77
C THR A 63 -7.31 5.48 -27.75
N LEU A 64 -6.82 5.66 -28.98
CA LEU A 64 -6.79 4.57 -29.97
C LEU A 64 -5.88 3.41 -29.51
N LEU A 65 -4.68 3.72 -29.02
CA LEU A 65 -3.76 2.71 -28.48
C LEU A 65 -4.37 1.97 -27.28
N PHE A 66 -5.04 2.68 -26.38
CA PHE A 66 -5.77 2.09 -25.25
C PHE A 66 -6.88 1.14 -25.72
N LEU A 67 -7.74 1.58 -26.64
CA LEU A 67 -8.86 0.76 -27.13
C LEU A 67 -8.35 -0.48 -27.86
N THR A 68 -7.41 -0.32 -28.79
CA THR A 68 -6.89 -1.44 -29.58
C THR A 68 -6.13 -2.45 -28.73
N SER A 69 -5.28 -1.98 -27.80
CA SER A 69 -4.58 -2.89 -26.88
C SER A 69 -5.56 -3.64 -25.97
N SER A 70 -6.56 -2.96 -25.42
CA SER A 70 -7.55 -3.60 -24.55
C SER A 70 -8.40 -4.64 -25.30
N MET A 71 -8.83 -4.33 -26.53
CA MET A 71 -9.52 -5.28 -27.41
C MET A 71 -8.62 -6.45 -27.83
N SER A 72 -7.34 -6.18 -28.09
CA SER A 72 -6.36 -7.21 -28.41
C SER A 72 -6.18 -8.20 -27.26
N ILE A 73 -6.02 -7.72 -26.02
CA ILE A 73 -5.95 -8.55 -24.80
C ILE A 73 -7.24 -9.37 -24.65
N ALA A 74 -8.39 -8.75 -24.88
CA ALA A 74 -9.69 -9.40 -24.83
C ALA A 74 -9.83 -10.56 -25.84
N LYS A 75 -9.32 -10.43 -27.07
CA LYS A 75 -9.42 -11.48 -28.11
C LYS A 75 -8.40 -12.61 -27.93
N SER A 76 -7.23 -12.32 -27.38
CA SER A 76 -6.08 -13.22 -27.44
C SER A 76 -6.03 -14.25 -26.30
N ARG A 77 -5.27 -15.33 -26.52
CA ARG A 77 -5.05 -16.41 -25.54
C ARG A 77 -4.21 -15.92 -24.35
N PRO A 78 -4.38 -16.49 -23.14
CA PRO A 78 -3.83 -15.96 -21.88
C PRO A 78 -2.30 -16.07 -21.71
N VAL A 79 -1.52 -16.18 -22.78
CA VAL A 79 -0.15 -16.73 -22.70
C VAL A 79 0.92 -15.71 -22.29
N LYS A 80 0.72 -14.38 -22.45
CA LYS A 80 1.74 -13.36 -22.09
C LYS A 80 1.16 -12.02 -21.63
N TYR A 81 1.00 -11.80 -20.33
CA TYR A 81 0.51 -10.52 -19.76
C TYR A 81 1.58 -9.41 -19.70
N VAL A 82 2.87 -9.76 -19.68
CA VAL A 82 3.97 -8.80 -19.47
C VAL A 82 3.99 -7.72 -20.56
N LEU A 83 3.86 -8.13 -21.82
CA LEU A 83 3.89 -7.22 -22.97
C LEU A 83 2.72 -6.22 -22.93
N ASP A 84 1.55 -6.69 -22.50
CA ASP A 84 0.34 -5.87 -22.38
C ASP A 84 0.51 -4.81 -21.28
N SER A 85 1.09 -5.19 -20.14
CA SER A 85 1.40 -4.26 -19.05
C SER A 85 2.38 -3.17 -19.49
N PHE A 86 3.43 -3.51 -20.24
CA PHE A 86 4.37 -2.51 -20.79
C PHE A 86 3.68 -1.55 -21.76
N THR A 87 2.82 -2.07 -22.64
CA THR A 87 2.05 -1.22 -23.56
C THR A 87 1.20 -0.24 -22.78
N ALA A 88 0.46 -0.75 -21.80
CA ALA A 88 -0.45 0.05 -21.00
C ALA A 88 0.30 1.12 -20.20
N MET A 89 1.41 0.76 -19.54
CA MET A 89 2.28 1.71 -18.84
C MET A 89 2.83 2.78 -19.79
N GLY A 90 3.24 2.40 -21.00
CA GLY A 90 3.73 3.36 -21.97
C GLY A 90 2.63 4.30 -22.49
N VAL A 91 1.39 3.82 -22.69
CA VAL A 91 0.25 4.69 -23.03
C VAL A 91 -0.05 5.64 -21.86
N GLY A 92 -0.05 5.15 -20.62
CA GLY A 92 -0.26 5.98 -19.44
C GLY A 92 0.82 7.05 -19.28
N GLY A 93 2.09 6.66 -19.43
CA GLY A 93 3.23 7.57 -19.40
C GLY A 93 3.22 8.59 -20.54
N PHE A 94 2.76 8.18 -21.74
CA PHE A 94 2.58 9.08 -22.86
C PHE A 94 1.54 10.17 -22.57
N VAL A 95 0.40 9.79 -21.99
CA VAL A 95 -0.63 10.75 -21.54
C VAL A 95 -0.07 11.69 -20.48
N LEU A 96 0.65 11.18 -19.47
CA LEU A 96 1.27 12.01 -18.42
C LEU A 96 2.23 13.02 -19.02
N MET A 97 3.15 12.57 -19.87
CA MET A 97 4.15 13.43 -20.51
C MET A 97 3.50 14.60 -21.23
N TRP A 98 2.49 14.34 -22.07
CA TRP A 98 1.78 15.40 -22.81
C TRP A 98 0.97 16.32 -21.90
N THR A 99 0.32 15.76 -20.88
CA THR A 99 -0.48 16.54 -19.94
C THR A 99 0.40 17.54 -19.19
N PHE A 100 1.51 17.08 -18.60
CA PHE A 100 2.44 17.97 -17.88
C PHE A 100 3.16 18.97 -18.79
N ALA A 101 3.37 18.65 -20.06
CA ALA A 101 4.12 19.52 -20.96
C ALA A 101 3.28 20.64 -21.60
N VAL A 102 1.95 20.48 -21.68
CA VAL A 102 1.08 21.40 -22.45
C VAL A 102 -0.10 21.94 -21.66
N VAL A 103 -0.69 21.14 -20.75
CA VAL A 103 -1.87 21.58 -19.99
C VAL A 103 -1.44 22.59 -18.92
N ALA A 104 -2.23 23.65 -18.74
CA ALA A 104 -2.00 24.64 -17.69
C ALA A 104 -2.02 23.98 -16.30
N GLU A 105 -1.15 24.42 -15.40
CA GLU A 105 -0.90 23.79 -14.10
C GLU A 105 -2.19 23.57 -13.29
N GLU A 106 -3.10 24.54 -13.33
CA GLU A 106 -4.38 24.51 -12.61
C GLU A 106 -5.38 23.49 -13.19
N LEU A 107 -5.18 23.05 -14.43
CA LEU A 107 -6.05 22.09 -15.13
C LEU A 107 -5.48 20.67 -15.18
N VAL A 108 -4.21 20.47 -14.80
CA VAL A 108 -3.57 19.15 -14.89
C VAL A 108 -4.33 18.10 -14.08
N SER A 109 -4.70 18.40 -12.83
CA SER A 109 -5.42 17.47 -11.96
C SER A 109 -6.77 17.05 -12.56
N PHE A 110 -7.54 18.01 -13.09
CA PHE A 110 -8.82 17.75 -13.77
C PHE A 110 -8.67 16.84 -15.00
N VAL A 111 -7.66 17.09 -15.83
CA VAL A 111 -7.40 16.30 -17.04
C VAL A 111 -6.96 14.87 -16.67
N LEU A 112 -6.14 14.72 -15.64
CA LEU A 112 -5.74 13.39 -15.14
C LEU A 112 -6.92 12.61 -14.56
N VAL A 113 -7.85 13.27 -13.86
CA VAL A 113 -9.11 12.65 -13.39
C VAL A 113 -9.99 12.22 -14.57
N ALA A 114 -10.10 13.03 -15.62
CA ALA A 114 -10.84 12.64 -16.83
C ALA A 114 -10.23 11.38 -17.48
N TRP A 115 -8.91 11.32 -17.56
CA TRP A 115 -8.21 10.13 -18.05
C TRP A 115 -8.36 8.93 -17.11
N MET A 116 -8.26 9.12 -15.80
CA MET A 116 -8.55 8.08 -14.81
C MET A 116 -9.93 7.46 -15.06
N LEU A 117 -10.96 8.29 -15.21
CA LEU A 117 -12.33 7.81 -15.48
C LEU A 117 -12.40 7.08 -16.83
N LEU A 118 -11.76 7.61 -17.88
CA LEU A 118 -11.75 6.97 -19.20
C LEU A 118 -11.09 5.57 -19.15
N PHE A 119 -9.92 5.45 -18.52
CA PHE A 119 -9.23 4.17 -18.37
C PHE A 119 -10.00 3.21 -17.47
N GLY A 120 -10.52 3.68 -16.33
CA GLY A 120 -11.29 2.87 -15.39
C GLY A 120 -12.60 2.34 -15.98
N ILE A 121 -13.42 3.23 -16.55
CA ILE A 121 -14.69 2.87 -17.19
C ILE A 121 -14.44 1.99 -18.42
N GLY A 122 -13.45 2.33 -19.26
CA GLY A 122 -13.12 1.55 -20.44
C GLY A 122 -12.63 0.13 -20.09
N ALA A 123 -11.77 0.00 -19.08
CA ALA A 123 -11.30 -1.29 -18.60
C ALA A 123 -12.43 -2.14 -18.01
N PHE A 124 -13.34 -1.52 -17.25
CA PHE A 124 -14.53 -2.19 -16.72
C PHE A 124 -15.51 -2.60 -17.83
N ALA A 125 -15.77 -1.75 -18.82
CA ALA A 125 -16.63 -2.07 -19.94
C ALA A 125 -16.10 -3.29 -20.70
N ILE A 126 -14.80 -3.35 -20.99
CA ILE A 126 -14.18 -4.49 -21.67
C ILE A 126 -14.24 -5.76 -20.82
N PHE A 127 -14.02 -5.66 -19.51
CA PHE A 127 -14.23 -6.79 -18.60
C PHE A 127 -15.69 -7.26 -18.59
N SER A 128 -16.66 -6.34 -18.55
CA SER A 128 -18.07 -6.68 -18.50
C SER A 128 -18.52 -7.47 -19.73
N LEU A 129 -17.98 -7.12 -20.90
CA LEU A 129 -18.24 -7.76 -22.20
C LEU A 129 -17.50 -9.09 -22.36
N THR A 130 -16.23 -9.17 -21.93
CA THR A 130 -15.34 -10.29 -22.27
C THR A 130 -15.13 -11.29 -21.13
N LYS A 131 -15.51 -10.91 -19.90
CA LYS A 131 -15.26 -11.62 -18.63
C LYS A 131 -13.77 -11.90 -18.33
N LYS A 132 -12.84 -11.33 -19.10
CA LYS A 132 -11.41 -11.46 -18.87
C LYS A 132 -10.93 -10.38 -17.90
N THR A 133 -10.31 -10.79 -16.81
CA THR A 133 -9.87 -9.90 -15.74
C THR A 133 -8.57 -9.14 -16.05
N ALA A 134 -7.78 -9.61 -17.02
CA ALA A 134 -6.48 -9.00 -17.31
C ALA A 134 -6.55 -7.53 -17.77
N PRO A 135 -7.40 -7.13 -18.75
CA PRO A 135 -7.56 -5.71 -19.11
C PRO A 135 -7.98 -4.84 -17.93
N PHE A 136 -8.86 -5.38 -17.07
CA PHE A 136 -9.35 -4.69 -15.88
C PHE A 136 -8.22 -4.36 -14.91
N TYR A 137 -7.37 -5.35 -14.58
CA TYR A 137 -6.26 -5.11 -13.65
C TYR A 137 -5.17 -4.22 -14.23
N ILE A 138 -4.82 -4.39 -15.52
CA ILE A 138 -3.75 -3.62 -16.16
C ILE A 138 -4.15 -2.14 -16.27
N TYR A 139 -5.30 -1.84 -16.87
CA TYR A 139 -5.74 -0.46 -17.07
C TYR A 139 -6.40 0.17 -15.85
N GLY A 140 -7.00 -0.65 -14.97
CA GLY A 140 -7.38 -0.20 -13.64
C GLY A 140 -6.18 0.24 -12.82
N GLY A 141 -5.04 -0.46 -12.94
CA GLY A 141 -3.79 -0.05 -12.31
C GLY A 141 -3.31 1.33 -12.79
N ILE A 142 -3.38 1.60 -14.09
CA ILE A 142 -3.02 2.92 -14.66
C ILE A 142 -3.99 4.01 -14.22
N SER A 143 -5.28 3.69 -14.16
CA SER A 143 -6.28 4.59 -13.58
C SER A 143 -5.91 4.97 -12.14
N VAL A 144 -5.50 4.02 -11.30
CA VAL A 144 -5.04 4.30 -9.94
C VAL A 144 -3.77 5.16 -9.92
N VAL A 145 -2.85 4.97 -10.87
CA VAL A 145 -1.68 5.85 -11.02
C VAL A 145 -2.12 7.28 -11.33
N PHE A 146 -3.06 7.49 -12.24
CA PHE A 146 -3.57 8.84 -12.54
C PHE A 146 -4.27 9.49 -11.37
N LEU A 147 -5.06 8.72 -10.60
CA LEU A 147 -5.65 9.21 -9.35
C LEU A 147 -4.54 9.71 -8.42
N GLY A 148 -3.53 8.88 -8.16
CA GLY A 148 -2.48 9.23 -7.23
C GLY A 148 -1.61 10.41 -7.68
N VAL A 149 -1.35 10.52 -8.98
CA VAL A 149 -0.64 11.68 -9.54
C VAL A 149 -1.49 12.95 -9.43
N ALA A 150 -2.78 12.89 -9.74
CA ALA A 150 -3.68 14.03 -9.59
C ALA A 150 -3.73 14.52 -8.13
N THR A 151 -3.80 13.59 -7.17
CA THR A 151 -3.81 13.90 -5.74
C THR A 151 -2.49 14.52 -5.27
N ALA A 152 -1.35 14.03 -5.76
CA ALA A 152 -0.03 14.58 -5.42
C ALA A 152 0.23 15.98 -5.99
N ILE A 153 -0.44 16.35 -7.09
CA ILE A 153 -0.38 17.71 -7.64
C ILE A 153 -1.22 18.66 -6.79
N GLU A 154 -2.42 18.22 -6.41
CA GLU A 154 -3.38 19.07 -5.69
C GLU A 154 -2.97 19.31 -4.23
N VAL A 155 -2.32 18.33 -3.59
CA VAL A 155 -2.10 18.33 -2.15
C VAL A 155 -0.67 17.93 -1.80
N SER A 156 -0.10 18.57 -0.78
CA SER A 156 1.25 18.29 -0.27
C SER A 156 1.27 18.07 1.24
N GLY A 157 2.43 17.62 1.76
CA GLY A 157 2.68 17.47 3.19
C GLY A 157 1.78 16.43 3.89
N PRO A 158 1.38 16.66 5.16
CA PRO A 158 0.59 15.69 5.93
C PRO A 158 -0.77 15.36 5.33
N VAL A 159 -1.40 16.31 4.64
CA VAL A 159 -2.69 16.11 4.00
C VAL A 159 -2.56 15.12 2.84
N LEU A 160 -1.44 15.12 2.12
CA LEU A 160 -1.16 14.16 1.04
C LEU A 160 -1.10 12.72 1.58
N THR A 161 -0.43 12.51 2.71
CA THR A 161 -0.37 11.19 3.36
C THR A 161 -1.76 10.71 3.79
N ILE A 162 -2.61 11.60 4.31
CA ILE A 162 -4.00 11.28 4.67
C ILE A 162 -4.79 10.86 3.41
N LEU A 163 -4.71 11.64 2.33
CA LEU A 163 -5.44 11.34 1.10
C LEU A 163 -4.99 10.03 0.47
N PHE A 164 -3.69 9.78 0.35
CA PHE A 164 -3.17 8.50 -0.15
C PHE A 164 -3.57 7.31 0.75
N THR A 165 -3.65 7.52 2.06
CA THR A 165 -4.15 6.51 3.00
C THR A 165 -5.61 6.19 2.71
N LEU A 166 -6.46 7.21 2.55
CA LEU A 166 -7.89 7.04 2.25
C LEU A 166 -8.10 6.39 0.87
N GLU A 167 -7.37 6.81 -0.15
CA GLU A 167 -7.41 6.20 -1.48
C GLU A 167 -7.02 4.72 -1.42
N SER A 168 -5.91 4.39 -0.76
CA SER A 168 -5.46 3.01 -0.60
C SER A 168 -6.48 2.15 0.15
N LEU A 169 -7.10 2.72 1.19
CA LEU A 169 -8.17 2.07 1.97
C LEU A 169 -9.39 1.78 1.10
N VAL A 170 -9.91 2.80 0.41
CA VAL A 170 -11.11 2.68 -0.44
C VAL A 170 -10.86 1.71 -1.59
N LEU A 171 -9.71 1.81 -2.28
CA LEU A 171 -9.38 0.91 -3.38
C LEU A 171 -9.24 -0.54 -2.91
N THR A 172 -8.63 -0.77 -1.75
CA THR A 172 -8.51 -2.13 -1.18
C THR A 172 -9.88 -2.68 -0.76
N MET A 173 -10.75 -1.86 -0.15
CA MET A 173 -12.12 -2.24 0.20
C MET A 173 -12.96 -2.54 -1.04
N LEU A 174 -12.88 -1.70 -2.08
CA LEU A 174 -13.56 -1.93 -3.35
C LEU A 174 -13.07 -3.20 -4.02
N ALA A 175 -11.76 -3.46 -4.03
CA ALA A 175 -11.20 -4.70 -4.55
C ALA A 175 -11.78 -5.92 -3.82
N TYR A 176 -11.90 -5.87 -2.48
CA TYR A 176 -12.53 -6.93 -1.70
C TYR A 176 -14.02 -7.10 -2.05
N VAL A 177 -14.80 -6.02 -2.06
CA VAL A 177 -16.25 -6.07 -2.31
C VAL A 177 -16.56 -6.55 -3.73
N LEU A 178 -15.84 -6.06 -4.73
CA LEU A 178 -16.10 -6.37 -6.14
C LEU A 178 -15.60 -7.76 -6.54
N THR A 179 -14.44 -8.18 -6.06
CA THR A 179 -13.83 -9.45 -6.48
C THR A 179 -14.13 -10.61 -5.53
N LYS A 180 -14.48 -10.30 -4.27
CA LYS A 180 -14.55 -11.26 -3.16
C LYS A 180 -13.29 -12.13 -3.03
N SER A 181 -12.16 -11.68 -3.58
CA SER A 181 -10.92 -12.44 -3.66
C SER A 181 -9.90 -11.87 -2.68
N GLU A 182 -9.43 -12.73 -1.77
CA GLU A 182 -8.33 -12.39 -0.86
C GLU A 182 -7.07 -12.01 -1.64
N LYS A 183 -6.78 -12.71 -2.75
CA LYS A 183 -5.61 -12.45 -3.58
C LYS A 183 -5.62 -11.03 -4.16
N ALA A 184 -6.76 -10.57 -4.67
CA ALA A 184 -6.90 -9.21 -5.22
C ALA A 184 -6.81 -8.14 -4.12
N THR A 185 -7.44 -8.40 -2.98
CA THR A 185 -7.40 -7.52 -1.80
C THR A 185 -5.97 -7.39 -1.25
N ARG A 186 -5.26 -8.51 -1.16
CA ARG A 186 -3.84 -8.55 -0.77
C ARG A 186 -2.96 -7.81 -1.78
N GLY A 187 -3.20 -8.01 -3.09
CA GLY A 187 -2.46 -7.31 -4.13
C GLY A 187 -2.66 -5.79 -4.07
N THR A 188 -3.89 -5.33 -3.83
CA THR A 188 -4.22 -3.90 -3.71
C THR A 188 -3.73 -3.29 -2.40
N SER A 189 -3.57 -4.07 -1.33
CA SER A 189 -2.97 -3.58 -0.08
C SER A 189 -1.52 -3.08 -0.24
N ILE A 190 -0.82 -3.45 -1.33
CA ILE A 190 0.50 -2.91 -1.67
C ILE A 190 0.46 -1.39 -1.88
N LEU A 191 -0.69 -0.81 -2.23
CA LEU A 191 -0.86 0.63 -2.38
C LEU A 191 -0.52 1.41 -1.10
N PHE A 192 -0.68 0.79 0.08
CA PHE A 192 -0.28 1.40 1.36
C PHE A 192 1.23 1.65 1.48
N LEU A 193 2.07 1.07 0.61
CA LEU A 193 3.50 1.33 0.62
C LEU A 193 3.79 2.82 0.39
N VAL A 194 3.00 3.50 -0.44
CA VAL A 194 3.17 4.94 -0.72
C VAL A 194 2.93 5.78 0.54
N PRO A 195 1.75 5.76 1.20
CA PRO A 195 1.55 6.55 2.42
C PRO A 195 2.46 6.09 3.59
N VAL A 196 2.88 4.83 3.64
CA VAL A 196 3.90 4.38 4.61
C VAL A 196 5.24 5.09 4.37
N LEU A 197 5.70 5.21 3.12
CA LEU A 197 6.93 5.94 2.81
C LEU A 197 6.81 7.44 3.12
N LEU A 198 5.66 8.07 2.81
CA LEU A 198 5.44 9.48 3.12
C LEU A 198 5.36 9.75 4.63
N SER A 199 4.89 8.76 5.41
CA SER A 199 4.75 8.91 6.86
C SER A 199 6.06 9.12 7.63
N PHE A 200 7.21 8.80 7.04
CA PHE A 200 8.50 9.00 7.70
C PHE A 200 8.79 10.48 7.98
N GLU A 201 8.31 11.39 7.14
CA GLU A 201 8.44 12.84 7.36
C GLU A 201 7.65 13.30 8.59
N HIS A 202 6.48 12.66 8.83
CA HIS A 202 5.59 12.99 9.96
C HIS A 202 6.13 12.50 11.31
N LEU A 203 6.92 11.43 11.32
CA LEU A 203 7.56 10.92 12.53
C LEU A 203 8.63 11.88 13.08
N GLY A 204 9.27 12.66 12.21
CA GLY A 204 10.32 13.63 12.55
C GLY A 204 9.87 15.08 12.55
N SER A 205 8.56 15.35 12.44
CA SER A 205 8.02 16.71 12.32
C SER A 205 8.33 17.57 13.56
N SER A 206 8.73 18.82 13.35
CA SER A 206 8.91 19.78 14.45
C SER A 206 7.60 20.18 15.13
N ALA A 207 6.45 19.88 14.49
CA ALA A 207 5.13 20.15 15.03
C ALA A 207 4.86 19.41 16.35
N TRP A 208 5.54 18.28 16.61
CA TRP A 208 5.47 17.55 17.87
C TRP A 208 5.94 18.37 19.08
N ASN A 209 6.70 19.45 18.89
CA ASN A 209 7.10 20.35 19.98
C ASN A 209 6.02 21.39 20.34
N GLY A 210 5.04 21.61 19.45
CA GLY A 210 3.99 22.61 19.62
C GLY A 210 2.70 22.07 20.25
N GLY A 211 2.59 20.74 20.40
CA GLY A 211 1.42 20.07 20.95
C GLY A 211 1.16 18.72 20.27
N ILE A 212 0.09 18.03 20.71
CA ILE A 212 -0.24 16.67 20.25
C ILE A 212 -1.18 16.70 19.03
N PHE A 213 -2.13 17.62 19.02
CA PHE A 213 -3.18 17.67 17.98
C PHE A 213 -2.75 18.58 16.82
N HIS A 214 -1.94 18.03 15.93
CA HIS A 214 -1.53 18.67 14.67
C HIS A 214 -1.75 17.72 13.49
N VAL A 215 -1.56 18.21 12.26
CA VAL A 215 -1.91 17.46 11.05
C VAL A 215 -1.06 16.19 10.89
N ASP A 216 0.22 16.21 11.28
CA ASP A 216 1.06 14.99 11.24
C ASP A 216 0.57 13.89 12.20
N PHE A 217 0.08 14.26 13.39
CA PHE A 217 -0.54 13.31 14.32
C PHE A 217 -1.72 12.60 13.65
N PHE A 218 -2.61 13.36 13.00
CA PHE A 218 -3.74 12.79 12.28
C PHE A 218 -3.30 11.94 11.10
N ALA A 219 -2.26 12.34 10.34
CA ALA A 219 -1.73 11.54 9.25
C ALA A 219 -1.27 10.15 9.72
N LEU A 220 -0.50 10.08 10.81
CA LEU A 220 -0.07 8.81 11.39
C LEU A 220 -1.25 7.99 11.94
N LEU A 221 -2.21 8.65 12.60
CA LEU A 221 -3.38 8.00 13.19
C LEU A 221 -4.27 7.36 12.11
N PHE A 222 -4.57 8.11 11.04
CA PHE A 222 -5.35 7.61 9.91
C PHE A 222 -4.64 6.45 9.22
N LEU A 223 -3.32 6.56 9.01
CA LEU A 223 -2.53 5.48 8.41
C LEU A 223 -2.53 4.21 9.28
N GLY A 224 -2.23 4.34 10.57
CA GLY A 224 -2.27 3.24 11.52
C GLY A 224 -3.66 2.59 11.58
N GLY A 225 -4.72 3.39 11.61
CA GLY A 225 -6.11 2.93 11.61
C GLY A 225 -6.52 2.22 10.32
N ALA A 226 -6.14 2.74 9.16
CA ALA A 226 -6.41 2.14 7.86
C ALA A 226 -5.69 0.79 7.69
N LEU A 227 -4.42 0.71 8.09
CA LEU A 227 -3.65 -0.54 8.11
C LEU A 227 -4.30 -1.59 9.02
N LEU A 228 -4.83 -1.17 10.18
CA LEU A 228 -5.57 -2.07 11.07
C LEU A 228 -6.86 -2.59 10.43
N ALA A 229 -7.63 -1.68 9.82
CA ALA A 229 -8.91 -2.00 9.19
C ALA A 229 -8.72 -3.01 8.04
N VAL A 230 -7.75 -2.76 7.15
CA VAL A 230 -7.41 -3.67 6.05
C VAL A 230 -6.79 -4.96 6.57
N GLY A 231 -5.89 -4.88 7.56
CA GLY A 231 -5.31 -6.04 8.23
C GLY A 231 -6.38 -6.99 8.75
N LYS A 232 -7.40 -6.47 9.44
CA LYS A 232 -8.56 -7.23 9.93
C LYS A 232 -9.44 -7.77 8.80
N LEU A 233 -9.64 -7.00 7.74
CA LEU A 233 -10.47 -7.39 6.60
C LEU A 233 -9.88 -8.60 5.84
N ILE A 234 -8.54 -8.68 5.76
CA ILE A 234 -7.82 -9.77 5.06
C ILE A 234 -7.65 -11.02 5.94
N VAL A 235 -7.99 -10.98 7.24
CA VAL A 235 -7.84 -12.17 8.10
C VAL A 235 -8.65 -13.34 7.50
N PRO A 236 -8.00 -14.46 7.13
CA PRO A 236 -8.69 -15.58 6.51
C PRO A 236 -9.74 -16.14 7.48
N LYS A 237 -10.99 -16.22 7.01
CA LYS A 237 -12.13 -16.70 7.80
C LYS A 237 -12.14 -18.22 7.99
N GLU A 238 -11.38 -18.95 7.19
CA GLU A 238 -11.31 -20.41 7.26
C GLU A 238 -9.86 -20.84 7.51
N VAL A 239 -9.63 -21.46 8.67
CA VAL A 239 -8.42 -22.24 8.92
C VAL A 239 -8.55 -23.49 8.06
N VAL A 240 -8.12 -23.41 6.80
CA VAL A 240 -8.01 -24.59 5.95
C VAL A 240 -6.89 -25.44 6.55
N VAL A 241 -7.26 -26.45 7.31
CA VAL A 241 -6.35 -27.50 7.76
C VAL A 241 -5.94 -28.27 6.51
N GLY A 242 -4.80 -27.88 5.92
CA GLY A 242 -4.26 -28.58 4.77
C GLY A 242 -3.94 -30.03 5.10
N VAL A 243 -4.33 -30.95 4.20
CA VAL A 243 -4.15 -32.41 4.31
C VAL A 243 -2.67 -32.84 4.41
N ALA A 244 -1.72 -31.93 4.16
CA ALA A 244 -0.28 -32.17 4.21
C ALA A 244 0.47 -31.38 5.32
N GLY A 245 -0.23 -30.70 6.24
CA GLY A 245 0.42 -29.98 7.35
C GLY A 245 1.23 -28.73 6.99
N GLU A 246 1.35 -28.37 5.70
CA GLU A 246 1.98 -27.11 5.29
C GLU A 246 1.04 -25.91 5.46
N ILE A 247 1.26 -25.16 6.54
CA ILE A 247 0.60 -23.88 6.82
C ILE A 247 1.18 -22.82 5.88
N THR A 248 0.61 -22.64 4.69
CA THR A 248 1.06 -21.62 3.75
C THR A 248 0.24 -20.32 3.82
N HIS A 249 0.98 -19.22 3.99
CA HIS A 249 0.65 -17.80 3.77
C HIS A 249 -0.38 -17.08 4.66
N LYS A 250 -0.11 -17.06 5.97
CA LYS A 250 -0.70 -16.13 6.98
C LYS A 250 -0.02 -14.73 7.05
N SER A 251 0.82 -14.37 6.07
CA SER A 251 1.82 -13.31 6.26
C SER A 251 1.29 -11.88 6.13
N THR A 252 0.51 -11.53 5.09
CA THR A 252 0.26 -10.10 4.82
C THR A 252 -0.69 -9.43 5.80
N SER A 253 -1.79 -10.08 6.22
CA SER A 253 -2.65 -9.53 7.28
C SER A 253 -1.87 -9.30 8.57
N THR A 254 -1.01 -10.26 8.95
CA THR A 254 -0.12 -10.13 10.12
C THR A 254 0.82 -8.93 9.98
N VAL A 255 1.45 -8.76 8.81
CA VAL A 255 2.36 -7.63 8.55
C VAL A 255 1.62 -6.28 8.66
N LEU A 256 0.42 -6.15 8.10
CA LEU A 256 -0.37 -4.91 8.19
C LEU A 256 -0.79 -4.60 9.64
N MET A 257 -1.19 -5.63 10.40
CA MET A 257 -1.54 -5.45 11.82
C MET A 257 -0.32 -5.08 12.67
N VAL A 258 0.85 -5.68 12.41
CA VAL A 258 2.10 -5.31 13.07
C VAL A 258 2.48 -3.87 12.72
N ALA A 259 2.45 -3.51 11.42
CA ALA A 259 2.73 -2.14 10.98
C ALA A 259 1.80 -1.12 11.64
N SER A 260 0.50 -1.40 11.69
CA SER A 260 -0.48 -0.57 12.41
C SER A 260 -0.12 -0.37 13.88
N SER A 261 0.27 -1.44 14.59
CA SER A 261 0.68 -1.35 15.99
C SER A 261 1.95 -0.51 16.19
N LEU A 262 2.90 -0.55 15.24
CA LEU A 262 4.09 0.28 15.26
C LEU A 262 3.75 1.76 15.16
N TYR A 263 2.78 2.13 14.31
CA TYR A 263 2.27 3.52 14.28
C TYR A 263 1.60 3.91 15.61
N GLY A 264 0.85 3.00 16.23
CA GLY A 264 0.27 3.25 17.55
C GLY A 264 1.34 3.54 18.61
N TYR A 265 2.42 2.76 18.64
CA TYR A 265 3.56 3.01 19.52
C TYR A 265 4.29 4.31 19.16
N ALA A 266 4.52 4.58 17.89
CA ALA A 266 5.16 5.82 17.46
C ALA A 266 4.36 7.06 17.91
N ILE A 267 3.03 7.04 17.75
CA ILE A 267 2.16 8.13 18.20
C ILE A 267 2.22 8.28 19.73
N LEU A 268 2.15 7.18 20.49
CA LEU A 268 2.29 7.24 21.95
C LEU A 268 3.64 7.82 22.38
N TRP A 269 4.72 7.39 21.73
CA TRP A 269 6.08 7.88 21.97
C TRP A 269 6.20 9.39 21.74
N LEU A 270 5.63 9.88 20.64
CA LEU A 270 5.73 11.29 20.25
C LEU A 270 4.76 12.19 21.04
N ALA A 271 3.62 11.66 21.47
CA ALA A 271 2.61 12.43 22.19
C ALA A 271 2.93 12.62 23.68
N LEU A 272 3.52 11.61 24.35
CA LEU A 272 3.72 11.63 25.81
C LEU A 272 4.61 12.77 26.34
N PRO A 273 5.71 13.18 25.66
CA PRO A 273 6.55 14.30 26.11
C PRO A 273 5.77 15.60 26.30
N ASN A 274 4.77 15.86 25.45
CA ASN A 274 3.90 17.03 25.54
C ASN A 274 2.98 17.03 26.77
N ILE A 275 2.75 15.88 27.40
CA ILE A 275 1.85 15.74 28.57
C ILE A 275 2.65 15.71 29.87
N PHE A 276 3.69 14.89 29.92
CA PHE A 276 4.38 14.53 31.17
C PHE A 276 5.81 15.11 31.27
N GLY A 277 6.32 15.75 30.21
CA GLY A 277 7.73 16.12 30.09
C GLY A 277 8.63 14.93 29.73
N ASP A 278 9.80 15.21 29.17
CA ASP A 278 10.65 14.21 28.50
C ASP A 278 10.98 12.99 29.38
N ALA A 279 11.46 13.23 30.60
CA ALA A 279 11.92 12.15 31.47
C ALA A 279 10.78 11.20 31.90
N ILE A 280 9.62 11.75 32.25
CA ILE A 280 8.47 10.97 32.71
C ILE A 280 7.79 10.28 31.52
N ALA A 281 7.73 10.95 30.37
CA ALA A 281 7.15 10.40 29.15
C ALA A 281 7.83 9.10 28.71
N VAL A 282 9.16 9.04 28.78
CA VAL A 282 9.91 7.80 28.47
C VAL A 282 9.48 6.68 29.42
N ILE A 283 9.49 6.92 30.73
CA ILE A 283 9.11 5.90 31.73
C ILE A 283 7.68 5.39 31.50
N VAL A 284 6.73 6.31 31.30
CA VAL A 284 5.33 5.97 31.05
C VAL A 284 5.17 5.16 29.76
N SER A 285 5.85 5.55 28.68
CA SER A 285 5.78 4.83 27.40
C SER A 285 6.27 3.37 27.53
N LEU A 286 7.37 3.14 28.23
CA LEU A 286 7.95 1.81 28.41
C LEU A 286 7.06 0.93 29.29
N ILE A 287 6.45 1.50 30.33
CA ILE A 287 5.46 0.79 31.14
C ILE A 287 4.28 0.34 30.26
N ILE A 288 3.72 1.24 29.44
CA ILE A 288 2.62 0.92 28.53
C ILE A 288 3.03 -0.18 27.54
N TYR A 289 4.21 -0.09 26.93
CA TYR A 289 4.71 -1.11 26.01
C TYR A 289 4.92 -2.46 26.68
N THR A 290 5.38 -2.46 27.94
CA THR A 290 5.56 -3.70 28.71
C THR A 290 4.21 -4.35 29.01
N ILE A 291 3.21 -3.58 29.42
CA ILE A 291 1.86 -4.08 29.69
C ILE A 291 1.25 -4.68 28.42
N ILE A 292 1.35 -3.98 27.28
CA ILE A 292 0.83 -4.47 26.00
C ILE A 292 1.58 -5.72 25.55
N GLY A 293 2.92 -5.69 25.55
CA GLY A 293 3.75 -6.82 25.16
C GLY A 293 3.48 -8.06 26.00
N LEU A 294 3.28 -7.86 27.31
CA LEU A 294 2.93 -8.93 28.20
C LEU A 294 1.53 -9.50 27.92
N ALA A 295 0.53 -8.64 27.74
CA ALA A 295 -0.84 -9.07 27.45
C ALA A 295 -0.87 -9.96 26.19
N PHE A 296 -0.18 -9.55 25.12
CA PHE A 296 -0.06 -10.35 23.89
C PHE A 296 0.73 -11.64 24.09
N TYR A 297 1.81 -11.60 24.87
CA TYR A 297 2.61 -12.79 25.16
C TYR A 297 1.80 -13.85 25.93
N ILE A 298 1.11 -13.45 27.00
CA ILE A 298 0.25 -14.33 27.80
C ILE A 298 -0.89 -14.86 26.94
N GLN A 299 -1.59 -13.99 26.20
CA GLN A 299 -2.69 -14.42 25.34
C GLN A 299 -2.23 -15.43 24.28
N GLY A 300 -1.06 -15.20 23.66
CA GLY A 300 -0.46 -16.12 22.70
C GLY A 300 0.07 -17.42 23.32
N ARG A 301 0.29 -17.46 24.63
CA ARG A 301 0.61 -18.68 25.37
C ARG A 301 -0.65 -19.48 25.74
N ILE A 302 -1.69 -18.80 26.23
CA ILE A 302 -2.97 -19.42 26.63
C ILE A 302 -3.66 -20.07 25.43
N HIS A 303 -3.67 -19.41 24.26
CA HIS A 303 -4.35 -19.91 23.06
C HIS A 303 -3.43 -20.71 22.11
N ASP A 304 -2.20 -21.02 22.54
CA ASP A 304 -1.13 -21.60 21.71
C ASP A 304 -0.86 -20.88 20.37
N GLU A 305 -1.19 -19.59 20.28
CA GLU A 305 -0.97 -18.78 19.08
C GLU A 305 0.48 -18.27 19.02
N LYS A 306 1.34 -19.00 18.29
CA LYS A 306 2.76 -18.64 18.08
C LYS A 306 2.96 -17.18 17.65
N GLY A 307 2.09 -16.65 16.79
CA GLY A 307 2.19 -15.26 16.29
C GLY A 307 2.08 -14.20 17.39
N LYS A 308 1.03 -14.27 18.22
CA LYS A 308 0.84 -13.34 19.36
C LYS A 308 1.97 -13.47 20.39
N ARG A 309 2.44 -14.70 20.62
CA ARG A 309 3.54 -15.00 21.53
C ARG A 309 4.85 -14.38 21.07
N VAL A 310 5.22 -14.57 19.79
CA VAL A 310 6.43 -13.97 19.20
C VAL A 310 6.33 -12.45 19.23
N TYR A 311 5.19 -11.89 18.81
CA TYR A 311 4.97 -10.44 18.84
C TYR A 311 5.15 -9.84 20.23
N GLY A 312 4.50 -10.41 21.25
CA GLY A 312 4.66 -9.96 22.64
C GLY A 312 6.09 -10.10 23.15
N ALA A 313 6.75 -11.22 22.85
CA ALA A 313 8.15 -11.44 23.23
C ALA A 313 9.11 -10.45 22.55
N THR A 314 8.91 -10.14 21.27
CA THR A 314 9.69 -9.13 20.53
C THR A 314 9.52 -7.74 21.14
N LEU A 315 8.29 -7.35 21.48
CA LEU A 315 8.03 -6.05 22.10
C LEU A 315 8.67 -5.94 23.49
N LEU A 316 8.55 -6.98 24.32
CA LEU A 316 9.23 -7.02 25.63
C LEU A 316 10.75 -6.98 25.47
N GLY A 317 11.31 -7.73 24.52
CA GLY A 317 12.74 -7.70 24.22
C GLY A 317 13.21 -6.31 23.79
N PHE A 318 12.44 -5.61 22.96
CA PHE A 318 12.72 -4.23 22.57
C PHE A 318 12.74 -3.27 23.76
N VAL A 319 11.76 -3.37 24.68
CA VAL A 319 11.72 -2.55 25.89
C VAL A 319 12.96 -2.79 26.76
N VAL A 320 13.31 -4.06 27.02
CA VAL A 320 14.51 -4.40 27.82
C VAL A 320 15.79 -3.89 27.16
N LEU A 321 15.91 -4.07 25.85
CA LEU A 321 17.07 -3.61 25.09
C LEU A 321 17.20 -2.10 25.16
N ARG A 322 16.12 -1.34 24.94
CA ARG A 322 16.14 0.12 25.02
C ARG A 322 16.52 0.61 26.42
N LEU A 323 15.96 0.01 27.47
CA LEU A 323 16.30 0.34 28.85
C LEU A 323 17.81 0.19 29.09
N LEU A 324 18.38 -0.96 28.71
CA LEU A 324 19.79 -1.27 28.94
C LEU A 324 20.74 -0.40 28.11
N PHE A 325 20.40 -0.10 26.85
CA PHE A 325 21.31 0.59 25.93
C PHE A 325 21.16 2.11 25.91
N VAL A 326 19.97 2.64 26.17
CA VAL A 326 19.71 4.09 26.04
C VAL A 326 19.44 4.69 27.41
N ASP A 327 18.42 4.19 28.10
CA ASP A 327 17.87 4.88 29.27
C ASP A 327 18.82 4.79 30.49
N VAL A 328 19.54 3.68 30.65
CA VAL A 328 20.57 3.51 31.68
C VAL A 328 21.64 4.59 31.63
N TRP A 329 21.94 5.17 30.48
CA TRP A 329 23.01 6.14 30.35
C TRP A 329 22.53 7.58 30.57
N GLN A 330 21.26 7.85 30.28
CA GLN A 330 20.70 9.21 30.32
C GLN A 330 19.88 9.52 31.58
N MET A 331 19.40 8.51 32.30
CA MET A 331 18.58 8.74 33.50
C MET A 331 19.39 9.11 34.74
N GLU A 332 18.76 9.81 35.68
CA GLU A 332 19.28 9.97 37.04
C GLU A 332 19.25 8.62 37.79
N LEU A 333 20.14 8.47 38.77
CA LEU A 333 20.35 7.20 39.49
C LEU A 333 19.05 6.67 40.14
N ALA A 334 18.21 7.54 40.69
CA ALA A 334 16.91 7.17 41.26
C ALA A 334 15.94 6.62 40.20
N GLY A 335 15.84 7.28 39.03
CA GLY A 335 14.98 6.85 37.93
C GLY A 335 15.38 5.47 37.36
N LYS A 336 16.68 5.19 37.29
CA LYS A 336 17.20 3.87 36.89
C LYS A 336 16.72 2.78 37.83
N ILE A 337 16.90 2.97 39.14
CA ILE A 337 16.53 1.98 40.15
C ILE A 337 15.04 1.66 40.08
N ILE A 338 14.19 2.71 40.04
CA ILE A 338 12.73 2.54 39.98
C ILE A 338 12.34 1.79 38.70
N THR A 339 12.85 2.21 37.55
CA THR A 339 12.47 1.61 36.26
C THR A 339 12.91 0.14 36.16
N PHE A 340 14.13 -0.19 36.58
CA PHE A 340 14.59 -1.58 36.62
C PHE A 340 13.80 -2.44 37.59
N PHE A 341 13.50 -1.90 38.77
CA PHE A 341 12.71 -2.64 39.75
C PHE A 341 11.29 -2.91 39.23
N LEU A 342 10.65 -1.91 38.62
CA LEU A 342 9.28 -2.01 38.13
C LEU A 342 9.19 -2.96 36.93
N VAL A 343 10.07 -2.79 35.93
CA VAL A 343 10.11 -3.67 34.75
C VAL A 343 10.56 -5.08 35.15
N GLY A 344 11.54 -5.22 36.05
CA GLY A 344 12.00 -6.49 36.57
C GLY A 344 10.90 -7.24 37.34
N ALA A 345 10.17 -6.56 38.21
CA ALA A 345 9.02 -7.13 38.91
C ALA A 345 7.91 -7.55 37.92
N LEU A 346 7.65 -6.74 36.90
CA LEU A 346 6.67 -7.05 35.86
C LEU A 346 7.09 -8.31 35.10
N LEU A 347 8.34 -8.43 34.65
CA LEU A 347 8.84 -9.62 33.99
C LEU A 347 8.85 -10.85 34.90
N MET A 348 9.25 -10.72 36.17
CA MET A 348 9.29 -11.82 37.13
C MET A 348 7.89 -12.37 37.40
N SER A 349 6.88 -11.50 37.54
CA SER A 349 5.47 -11.91 37.70
C SER A 349 5.01 -12.83 36.57
N THR A 350 5.53 -12.65 35.37
CA THR A 350 5.06 -13.35 34.16
C THR A 350 5.64 -14.74 34.02
N ALA A 351 6.83 -14.95 34.59
CA ALA A 351 7.42 -16.27 34.73
C ALA A 351 6.57 -17.18 35.64
N PHE A 352 5.94 -16.61 36.69
CA PHE A 352 5.09 -17.36 37.62
C PHE A 352 3.74 -17.75 37.03
N PHE A 353 3.08 -16.88 36.28
CA PHE A 353 1.78 -17.17 35.65
C PHE A 353 1.83 -18.18 34.49
N GLY A 354 3.03 -18.50 34.00
CA GLY A 354 3.20 -19.25 32.76
C GLY A 354 3.13 -20.77 32.85
N ARG A 355 3.14 -21.42 34.02
CA ARG A 355 3.22 -22.89 34.08
C ARG A 355 1.88 -23.52 33.70
N PRO A 356 1.73 -24.15 32.52
CA PRO A 356 0.52 -24.89 32.21
C PRO A 356 0.44 -26.08 33.17
N LYS A 357 -0.71 -26.25 33.81
CA LYS A 357 -1.01 -27.39 34.68
C LYS A 357 -1.30 -28.61 33.80
N HIS A 358 -0.28 -29.13 33.12
CA HIS A 358 -0.39 -30.38 32.37
C HIS A 358 -0.10 -31.56 33.31
N GLU A 359 -0.94 -32.58 33.21
CA GLU A 359 -0.80 -33.95 33.74
C GLU A 359 -1.06 -34.18 35.24
N GLN A 360 -2.32 -34.48 35.55
CA GLN A 360 -2.67 -35.43 36.62
C GLN A 360 -3.86 -36.35 36.28
N GLU A 361 -4.28 -36.46 35.00
CA GLU A 361 -5.50 -37.21 34.63
C GLU A 361 -5.25 -38.51 33.83
N ASN A 362 -4.01 -38.83 33.45
CA ASN A 362 -3.70 -40.09 32.74
C ASN A 362 -3.25 -41.25 33.64
N THR A 363 -3.11 -41.07 34.95
CA THR A 363 -2.73 -42.16 35.88
C THR A 363 -3.91 -42.95 36.45
N VAL A 364 -5.15 -42.67 36.04
CA VAL A 364 -6.34 -43.36 36.60
C VAL A 364 -6.95 -44.39 35.63
N VAL A 365 -6.62 -44.36 34.33
CA VAL A 365 -7.20 -45.32 33.37
C VAL A 365 -6.40 -46.63 33.25
N GLU A 366 -5.15 -46.66 33.71
CA GLU A 366 -4.31 -47.88 33.62
C GLU A 366 -4.53 -48.88 34.78
N ASN A 367 -5.29 -48.51 35.82
CA ASN A 367 -5.54 -49.39 36.99
C ASN A 367 -6.91 -50.10 37.00
N ASN A 368 -7.67 -50.09 35.89
CA ASN A 368 -8.97 -50.77 35.80
C ASN A 368 -8.99 -51.97 34.82
N ASN A 369 -7.82 -52.46 34.39
CA ASN A 369 -7.71 -53.61 33.46
C ASN A 369 -6.85 -54.78 34.00
N GLU A 370 -6.65 -54.88 35.32
CA GLU A 370 -6.13 -56.11 35.96
C GLU A 370 -7.20 -56.82 36.80
#